data_AF-A0A8S3Z264-F1
#
_entry.id   AF-A0A8S3Z264-F1
#
_cell.length_a   1.000
_cell.length_b   1.000
_cell.length_c   1.000
_cell.angle_alpha   90.00
_cell.angle_beta   90.00
_cell.angle_gamma   90.00
#
_symmetry.space_group_name_H-M   'P 1'
#
loop_
_entity.id
_entity.type
_entity.pdbx_description
1 polymer ?
#
loop_
_entity_poly.entity_id
_entity_poly.type
_entity_poly.pdbx_seq_one_letter_code
_entity_poly.pdbx_strand_id
1 'polypeptide(L)'
;NDQFIGRIQDLKFYSLTLTNREIAQVYSGVFPPVRIQSECRCPGTYPWVKPGQTQYCIRNGDLSTSADMTPRISRDAHPLEYTNDGDSNSMWISGFQNEVEIDIDLGDQYQ
;
A
#
# COMPACT_ATOMS: atom_id res chain seq x y z
N ASN A 1 28.94 -24.87 -5.77
CA ASN A 1 29.88 -23.95 -5.08
C ASN A 1 30.26 -22.98 -6.18
N ASP A 2 29.41 -21.98 -6.41
CA ASP A 2 29.32 -21.29 -7.70
C ASP A 2 29.94 -19.90 -7.58
N GLN A 3 31.24 -19.89 -7.31
CA GLN A 3 32.00 -18.65 -7.24
C GLN A 3 32.24 -18.14 -8.66
N PHE A 4 31.64 -17.00 -8.97
CA PHE A 4 31.91 -16.29 -10.21
C PHE A 4 33.39 -15.90 -10.31
N ILE A 5 34.07 -16.32 -11.39
CA ILE A 5 35.46 -15.93 -11.69
C ILE A 5 35.44 -14.95 -12.86
N GLY A 6 35.55 -13.66 -12.56
CA GLY A 6 35.61 -12.58 -13.54
C GLY A 6 35.93 -11.23 -12.89
N ARG A 7 36.25 -10.21 -13.70
CA ARG A 7 36.47 -8.84 -13.22
C ARG A 7 35.14 -8.09 -13.20
N ILE A 8 34.68 -7.68 -12.02
CA ILE A 8 33.56 -6.74 -11.87
C ILE A 8 34.06 -5.36 -12.31
N GLN A 9 33.45 -4.80 -13.36
CA GLN A 9 33.81 -3.46 -13.86
C GLN A 9 33.07 -2.33 -13.14
N ASP A 10 31.79 -2.55 -12.80
CA ASP A 10 30.96 -1.59 -12.06
C ASP A 10 29.94 -2.37 -11.20
N LEU A 11 29.76 -1.96 -9.95
CA LEU A 11 28.78 -2.50 -9.02
C LEU A 11 27.95 -1.34 -8.48
N LYS A 12 26.71 -1.25 -8.95
CA LYS A 12 25.74 -0.31 -8.41
C LYS A 12 24.83 -1.03 -7.45
N PHE A 13 24.93 -0.67 -6.18
CA PHE A 13 24.03 -1.13 -5.14
C PHE A 13 22.99 -0.05 -4.87
N TYR A 14 21.72 -0.45 -4.93
CA TYR A 14 20.60 0.41 -4.55
C TYR A 14 19.99 -0.18 -3.29
N SER A 15 20.06 0.56 -2.19
CA SER A 15 19.48 0.13 -0.90
C SER A 15 17.96 0.06 -0.93
N LEU A 16 17.34 0.70 -1.92
CA LEU A 16 15.91 0.74 -2.17
C LEU A 16 15.68 0.56 -3.68
N THR A 17 14.70 -0.26 -4.03
CA THR A 17 14.22 -0.45 -5.40
C THR A 17 12.76 -0.06 -5.47
N LEU A 18 12.31 0.33 -6.66
CA LEU A 18 10.89 0.45 -6.93
C LEU A 18 10.21 -0.90 -6.71
N THR A 19 9.05 -0.85 -6.06
CA THR A 19 8.12 -1.97 -5.90
C THR A 19 7.44 -2.28 -7.24
N ASN A 20 6.83 -3.46 -7.37
CA ASN A 20 6.06 -3.80 -8.57
C ASN A 20 4.96 -2.77 -8.88
N ARG A 21 4.30 -2.20 -7.85
CA ARG A 21 3.28 -1.15 -8.04
C ARG A 21 3.89 0.14 -8.57
N GLU A 22 5.08 0.51 -8.11
CA GLU A 22 5.82 1.67 -8.60
C GLU A 22 6.32 1.49 -10.03
N ILE A 23 6.85 0.32 -10.36
CA ILE A 23 7.26 -0.02 -11.72
C ILE A 23 6.05 0.07 -12.65
N ALA A 24 4.92 -0.51 -12.25
CA ALA A 24 3.68 -0.43 -13.03
C ALA A 24 3.20 1.01 -13.21
N GLN A 25 3.36 1.89 -12.21
CA GLN A 25 3.04 3.31 -12.35
C GLN A 25 3.96 4.03 -13.32
N VAL A 26 5.27 3.80 -13.22
CA VAL A 26 6.23 4.41 -14.16
C VAL A 26 5.93 3.99 -15.58
N TYR A 27 5.55 2.73 -15.79
CA TYR A 27 5.23 2.20 -17.11
C TYR A 27 3.88 2.67 -17.65
N SER A 28 2.83 2.69 -16.81
CA SER A 28 1.44 2.94 -17.25
C SER A 28 0.95 4.37 -17.02
N GLY A 29 1.66 5.17 -16.22
CA GLY A 29 1.20 6.47 -15.71
C GLY A 29 0.16 6.37 -14.57
N VAL A 30 -0.35 5.16 -14.26
CA VAL A 30 -1.40 4.94 -13.27
C VAL A 30 -0.83 4.15 -12.09
N PHE A 31 -1.01 4.65 -10.86
CA PHE A 31 -0.61 3.89 -9.68
C PHE A 31 -1.61 2.76 -9.44
N PRO A 32 -1.20 1.47 -9.48
CA PRO A 32 -2.15 0.37 -9.41
C PRO A 32 -2.96 0.41 -8.12
N PRO A 33 -4.30 0.26 -8.17
CA PRO A 33 -5.14 0.45 -7.00
C PRO A 33 -4.93 -0.64 -5.95
N VAL A 34 -5.11 -0.27 -4.68
CA VAL A 34 -5.20 -1.16 -3.51
C VAL A 34 -6.31 -0.67 -2.59
N ARG A 35 -6.73 -1.53 -1.67
CA ARG A 35 -7.76 -1.20 -0.67
C ARG A 35 -7.35 0.05 0.12
N ILE A 36 -8.19 1.08 0.08
CA ILE A 36 -8.10 2.35 0.82
C ILE A 36 -6.86 3.18 0.50
N GLN A 37 -7.02 4.48 0.18
CA GLN A 37 -5.91 5.40 -0.11
C GLN A 37 -4.84 4.78 -1.01
N SER A 38 -5.23 4.46 -2.24
CA SER A 38 -4.36 3.75 -3.19
C SER A 38 -3.04 4.46 -3.44
N GLU A 39 -3.03 5.78 -3.37
CA GLU A 39 -1.90 6.69 -3.50
C GLU A 39 -0.85 6.53 -2.39
N CYS A 40 -1.20 6.00 -1.22
CA CYS A 40 -0.25 5.78 -0.13
C CYS A 40 0.70 4.62 -0.43
N ARG A 41 2.00 4.90 -0.29
CA ARG A 41 3.10 3.94 -0.46
C ARG A 41 3.39 3.21 0.84
N CYS A 42 3.96 2.02 0.71
CA CYS A 42 4.56 1.34 1.85
C CYS A 42 5.84 2.05 2.33
N PRO A 43 6.18 1.96 3.63
CA PRO A 43 7.44 2.52 4.13
C PRO A 43 8.63 1.74 3.57
N GLY A 44 9.78 2.41 3.41
CA GLY A 44 10.98 1.80 2.81
C GLY A 44 11.52 0.57 3.55
N THR A 45 11.22 0.43 4.85
CA THR A 45 11.58 -0.74 5.67
C THR A 45 10.71 -1.96 5.41
N TYR A 46 9.51 -1.76 4.86
CA TYR A 46 8.53 -2.80 4.50
C TYR A 46 7.96 -2.49 3.11
N PRO A 47 8.74 -2.61 2.03
CA PRO A 47 8.35 -2.00 0.75
C PRO A 47 7.18 -2.72 0.04
N TRP A 48 6.79 -3.93 0.43
CA TRP A 48 5.78 -4.71 -0.30
C TRP A 48 4.42 -4.62 0.34
N VAL A 49 3.37 -4.40 -0.45
CA VAL A 49 1.99 -4.56 0.01
C VAL A 49 1.73 -6.05 0.29
N LYS A 50 1.15 -6.35 1.46
CA LYS A 50 0.84 -7.73 1.86
C LYS A 50 -0.32 -8.28 1.00
N PRO A 51 -0.13 -9.40 0.28
CA PRO A 51 -1.21 -10.02 -0.47
C PRO A 51 -2.37 -10.44 0.43
N GLY A 52 -3.61 -10.17 0.00
CA GLY A 52 -4.83 -10.49 0.76
C GLY A 52 -5.13 -9.56 1.94
N GLN A 53 -4.16 -8.76 2.41
CA GLN A 53 -4.33 -7.79 3.49
C GLN A 53 -3.64 -6.47 3.10
N THR A 54 -4.14 -5.83 2.04
CA THR A 54 -3.48 -4.70 1.38
C THR A 54 -3.42 -3.40 2.19
N GLN A 55 -3.99 -3.39 3.40
CA GLN A 55 -3.78 -2.36 4.42
C GLN A 55 -2.44 -2.51 5.17
N TYR A 56 -1.72 -3.62 4.97
CA TYR A 56 -0.40 -3.87 5.56
C TYR A 56 0.70 -3.98 4.51
N CYS A 57 1.93 -3.78 4.96
CA CYS A 57 3.15 -3.98 4.21
C CYS A 57 4.09 -4.97 4.90
N ILE A 58 4.87 -5.70 4.12
CA ILE A 58 5.83 -6.75 4.54
C ILE A 58 7.23 -6.44 4.01
N ARG A 59 8.25 -7.13 4.55
CA ARG A 59 9.65 -6.94 4.12
C ARG A 59 9.93 -7.61 2.78
N ASN A 60 11.08 -7.26 2.20
CA ASN A 60 11.64 -7.99 1.06
C ASN A 60 11.94 -9.44 1.45
N GLY A 61 11.50 -10.38 0.61
CA GLY A 61 11.75 -11.81 0.81
C GLY A 61 10.78 -12.51 1.75
N ASP A 62 9.88 -11.77 2.41
CA ASP A 62 8.84 -12.35 3.26
C ASP A 62 7.76 -13.06 2.45
N LEU A 63 7.24 -14.15 3.03
CA LEU A 63 6.07 -14.83 2.50
C LEU A 63 4.81 -14.00 2.72
N SER A 64 3.79 -14.19 1.88
CA SER A 64 2.48 -13.54 2.02
C SER A 64 1.82 -13.84 3.38
N THR A 65 2.16 -14.98 3.99
CA THR A 65 1.69 -15.42 5.31
C THR A 65 2.50 -14.84 6.48
N SER A 66 3.55 -14.04 6.23
CA SER A 66 4.41 -13.46 7.27
C SER A 66 3.60 -12.66 8.29
N ALA A 67 3.86 -12.89 9.58
CA ALA A 67 3.30 -12.08 10.65
C ALA A 67 4.08 -10.78 10.88
N ASP A 68 5.32 -10.66 10.38
CA ASP A 68 6.09 -9.42 10.41
C ASP A 68 5.53 -8.46 9.36
N MET A 69 4.69 -7.53 9.80
CA MET A 69 4.02 -6.58 8.95
C MET A 69 3.86 -5.24 9.65
N THR A 70 3.73 -4.18 8.87
CA THR A 70 3.43 -2.83 9.35
C THR A 70 2.20 -2.28 8.63
N PRO A 71 1.40 -1.40 9.25
CA PRO A 71 0.35 -0.68 8.54
C PRO A 71 0.91 0.11 7.34
N ARG A 72 0.20 0.08 6.22
CA ARG A 72 0.53 0.88 5.02
C ARG A 72 0.14 2.35 5.22
N ILE A 73 -0.99 2.55 5.88
CA ILE A 73 -1.51 3.87 6.28
C ILE A 73 -1.19 4.02 7.77
N SER A 74 -0.97 5.25 8.24
CA SER A 74 -0.78 5.52 9.67
C SER A 74 -1.93 4.93 10.49
N ARG A 75 -1.62 4.44 11.69
CA ARG A 75 -2.64 3.96 12.63
C ARG A 75 -3.55 5.06 13.15
N ASP A 76 -3.06 6.30 13.10
CA ASP A 76 -3.81 7.50 13.49
C ASP A 76 -4.58 8.11 12.30
N ALA A 77 -4.52 7.49 11.12
CA ALA A 77 -5.30 7.94 9.98
C ALA A 77 -6.73 7.42 10.08
N HIS A 78 -7.67 8.31 9.81
CA HIS A 78 -9.10 8.00 9.80
C HIS A 78 -9.75 8.53 8.51
N PRO A 79 -9.33 8.05 7.34
CA PRO A 79 -9.80 8.56 6.06
C PRO A 79 -11.24 8.13 5.75
N LEU A 80 -11.94 8.87 4.88
CA LEU A 80 -13.36 8.66 4.61
C LEU A 80 -13.67 7.25 4.09
N GLU A 81 -12.74 6.67 3.34
CA GLU A 81 -12.90 5.34 2.77
C GLU A 81 -13.01 4.24 3.84
N TYR A 82 -12.61 4.49 5.09
CA TYR A 82 -12.84 3.56 6.21
C TYR A 82 -14.33 3.41 6.57
N THR A 83 -15.22 4.29 6.10
CA THR A 83 -16.68 4.15 6.34
C THR A 83 -17.29 2.91 5.71
N ASN A 84 -16.72 2.41 4.61
CA ASN A 84 -17.27 1.31 3.83
C ASN A 84 -16.22 0.29 3.36
N ASP A 85 -15.04 0.27 3.99
CA ASP A 85 -13.99 -0.63 3.56
C ASP A 85 -14.29 -2.10 3.89
N GLY A 86 -15.16 -2.36 4.87
CA GLY A 86 -15.53 -3.72 5.29
C GLY A 86 -14.48 -4.37 6.20
N ASP A 87 -13.67 -3.58 6.89
CA ASP A 87 -12.86 -4.02 8.04
C ASP A 87 -13.51 -3.42 9.30
N SER A 88 -13.81 -4.28 10.28
CA SER A 88 -14.48 -3.85 11.51
C SER A 88 -13.56 -3.08 12.47
N ASN A 89 -12.26 -3.03 12.18
CA ASN A 89 -11.25 -2.39 13.01
C ASN A 89 -10.86 -0.98 12.50
N SER A 90 -11.39 -0.56 11.36
CA SER A 90 -11.25 0.78 10.80
C SER A 90 -12.46 1.64 11.14
N MET A 91 -12.24 2.94 11.26
CA MET A 91 -13.31 3.92 11.34
C MET A 91 -12.84 5.26 10.76
N TRP A 92 -13.72 5.93 10.03
CA TRP A 92 -13.54 7.33 9.69
C TRP A 92 -13.86 8.20 10.91
N ILE A 93 -13.13 9.30 11.05
CA ILE A 93 -13.31 10.28 12.12
C ILE A 93 -13.28 11.67 11.47
N SER A 94 -14.29 12.47 11.75
CA SER A 94 -14.35 13.85 11.27
C SER A 94 -13.42 14.76 12.06
N GLY A 95 -13.13 15.94 11.50
CA GLY A 95 -12.66 17.06 12.32
C GLY A 95 -13.73 17.52 13.32
N PHE A 96 -13.36 18.45 14.21
CA PHE A 96 -14.32 19.14 15.07
C PHE A 96 -15.18 20.09 14.22
N GLN A 97 -16.45 19.74 14.02
CA GLN A 97 -17.40 20.50 13.24
C GLN A 97 -18.83 20.29 13.74
N ASN A 98 -19.73 21.24 13.43
CA ASN A 98 -21.12 21.20 13.88
C ASN A 98 -22.01 20.30 13.00
N GLU A 99 -21.60 20.09 11.75
CA GLU A 99 -22.36 19.35 10.74
C GLU A 99 -21.38 18.59 9.84
N VAL A 100 -21.77 17.37 9.46
CA VAL A 100 -21.04 16.54 8.49
C VAL A 100 -22.04 15.99 7.49
N GLU A 101 -21.76 16.17 6.21
CA GLU A 101 -22.45 15.53 5.11
C GLU A 101 -21.51 14.52 4.43
N ILE A 102 -22.01 13.32 4.13
CA ILE A 102 -21.28 12.27 3.41
C ILE A 102 -22.12 11.88 2.21
N ASP A 103 -21.61 12.18 1.02
CA ASP A 103 -22.25 11.81 -0.24
C ASP A 103 -21.80 10.43 -0.69
N ILE A 104 -22.78 9.56 -0.99
CA ILE A 104 -22.55 8.24 -1.55
C ILE A 104 -23.19 8.20 -2.94
N ASP A 105 -22.36 8.21 -3.98
CA ASP A 105 -22.79 7.98 -5.34
C ASP A 105 -22.79 6.47 -5.63
N LEU A 106 -23.98 5.89 -5.76
CA LEU A 106 -24.17 4.48 -6.13
C LEU A 106 -24.16 4.26 -7.65
N GLY A 107 -24.10 5.34 -8.43
CA GLY A 107 -24.28 5.34 -9.89
C GLY A 107 -25.70 4.97 -10.34
N ASP A 108 -25.88 4.80 -11.65
CA ASP A 108 -27.19 4.62 -12.29
C ASP A 108 -27.75 3.18 -12.19
N GLN A 109 -27.10 2.27 -11.48
CA GLN A 109 -27.37 0.82 -11.53
C GLN A 109 -28.20 0.29 -10.35
N TYR A 110 -28.57 1.15 -9.40
CA TYR A 110 -29.35 0.76 -8.22
C TYR A 110 -30.62 1.63 -8.14
N GLN A 111 -31.75 1.03 -8.52
CA GLN A 111 -33.12 1.50 -8.24
C GLN A 111 -33.73 0.66 -7.11
#